data_AF-A0A0K1QE84-F1
#
_entry.id   AF-A0A0K1QE84-F1
#
_cell.length_a   1.000
_cell.length_b   1.000
_cell.length_c   1.000
_cell.angle_alpha   90.00
_cell.angle_beta   90.00
_cell.angle_gamma   90.00
#
_symmetry.space_group_name_H-M   'P 1'
#
loop_
_entity.id
_entity.type
_entity.pdbx_description
1 polymer ?
#
loop_
_entity_poly.entity_id
_entity_poly.type
_entity_poly.pdbx_seq_one_letter_code
_entity_poly.pdbx_strand_id
1 'polypeptide(L)'
;MRWFRALLLATVPALIASVGCAAPEEEDVGESPDAVVANFAGTGNIDLNKRSRIILVGDSDELGTLPLFAATGRAKRYREIYPNDQIVLFTTEDVKDAQVGAVGASILRDGSFGADGPKYSDLRRLDSVRLVKALDRFTKIASIDFFGHSSPFGMLLEADGANRTLAAGVPSNASVLADNFDRSANPYVTLNGCNGGATTAGPLSKLWKLPVSGALTGSIFQMLLDDGKFYVADKNFYPAGLKAATTNDVSFDTSQRCSSGSCIRMKPQDSPYFGVWSRQDTGFQYGLNHYKFFCAFDESSDACSKGMAQSLYAFLTDVPVDQNSTDDQIKEALADFMCTRSTDPSWFENCRANLFNAVEQDLPFSPMRSANDYTLECSFSGCEQKFRCQYDAAGAPIKKTCVWVSAACGSSQAANACRPKNTKKSTTVTEFKRYLEGHHLVRGE
;
A
#
# COMPACT_ATOMS: atom_id res chain seq x y z
N MET A 1 -11.77 9.50 52.00
CA MET A 1 -11.29 9.28 53.38
C MET A 1 -9.77 9.28 53.37
N ARG A 2 -9.19 10.19 54.17
CA ARG A 2 -7.87 10.22 54.83
C ARG A 2 -6.64 9.55 54.20
N TRP A 3 -5.64 10.41 53.97
CA TRP A 3 -4.21 10.13 54.01
C TRP A 3 -3.77 9.46 55.33
N PHE A 4 -2.69 8.65 55.30
CA PHE A 4 -1.45 8.84 56.09
C PHE A 4 -0.34 7.87 55.61
N ARG A 5 0.86 8.43 55.35
CA ARG A 5 2.26 8.01 55.63
C ARG A 5 2.55 6.53 55.96
N ALA A 6 3.71 5.94 55.76
CA ALA A 6 5.02 6.20 55.15
C ALA A 6 5.87 5.02 55.66
N LEU A 7 6.70 4.38 54.83
CA LEU A 7 7.83 3.61 55.37
C LEU A 7 9.03 3.79 54.44
N LEU A 8 10.02 4.52 54.94
CA LEU A 8 11.37 4.59 54.40
C LEU A 8 12.08 3.26 54.69
N LEU A 9 12.65 2.67 53.65
CA LEU A 9 13.75 1.71 53.79
C LEU A 9 14.85 2.13 52.82
N ALA A 10 15.96 2.58 53.40
CA ALA A 10 17.18 2.92 52.72
C ALA A 10 17.92 1.65 52.30
N THR A 11 18.41 1.59 51.06
CA THR A 11 19.56 0.77 50.69
C THR A 11 20.38 1.42 49.56
N VAL A 12 21.65 1.70 49.90
CA VAL A 12 22.90 1.64 49.12
C VAL A 12 22.98 2.30 47.73
N PRO A 13 23.84 3.31 47.53
CA PRO A 13 24.19 3.80 46.19
C PRO A 13 25.19 2.85 45.53
N ALA A 14 24.79 2.19 44.45
CA ALA A 14 25.73 1.55 43.54
C ALA A 14 26.38 2.63 42.65
N LEU A 15 27.67 2.86 42.83
CA LEU A 15 28.50 3.53 41.83
C LEU A 15 28.54 2.65 40.58
N ILE A 16 27.91 3.09 39.49
CA ILE A 16 28.21 2.58 38.16
C ILE A 16 29.23 3.52 37.55
N ALA A 17 30.48 3.05 37.48
CA ALA A 17 31.53 3.68 36.72
C ALA A 17 31.14 3.70 35.24
N SER A 18 31.23 4.88 34.63
CA SER A 18 31.16 5.09 33.20
C SER A 18 32.35 4.40 32.52
N VAL A 19 32.13 3.18 32.01
CA VAL A 19 33.03 2.56 31.04
C VAL A 19 32.75 3.21 29.70
N GLY A 20 33.60 4.16 29.33
CA GLY A 20 33.67 4.65 27.96
C GLY A 20 34.15 3.54 27.05
N CYS A 21 33.22 2.90 26.34
CA CYS A 21 33.55 2.12 25.18
C CYS A 21 33.77 3.09 24.02
N ALA A 22 35.04 3.37 23.73
CA ALA A 22 35.43 3.77 22.39
C ALA A 22 34.88 2.72 21.42
N ALA A 23 34.18 3.18 20.39
CA ALA A 23 33.72 2.32 19.30
C ALA A 23 34.95 1.59 18.72
N PRO A 24 34.94 0.25 18.62
CA PRO A 24 35.88 -0.43 17.77
C PRO A 24 35.68 0.10 16.34
N GLU A 25 36.78 0.29 15.61
CA GLU A 25 36.73 0.43 14.15
C GLU A 25 35.87 -0.73 13.60
N GLU A 26 34.80 -0.40 12.90
CA GLU A 26 34.00 -1.38 12.16
C GLU A 26 34.91 -2.02 11.12
N GLU A 27 35.35 -3.24 11.40
CA GLU A 27 35.78 -4.16 10.37
C GLU A 27 34.61 -4.36 9.42
N ASP A 28 34.88 -4.08 8.14
CA ASP A 28 34.02 -4.26 6.98
C ASP A 28 33.48 -5.70 6.96
N VAL A 29 32.30 -5.91 7.58
CA VAL A 29 31.62 -7.21 7.61
C VAL A 29 31.15 -7.48 6.20
N GLY A 30 31.86 -8.38 5.50
CA GLY A 30 31.54 -8.77 4.13
C GLY A 30 30.06 -9.02 3.93
N GLU A 31 29.40 -8.09 3.22
CA GLU A 31 27.99 -8.15 2.85
C GLU A 31 27.70 -9.45 2.10
N SER A 32 26.70 -10.20 2.57
CA SER A 32 26.06 -11.23 1.75
C SER A 32 25.45 -10.55 0.52
N PRO A 33 25.74 -11.00 -0.72
CA PRO A 33 25.16 -10.42 -1.92
C PRO A 33 23.72 -10.94 -2.11
N ASP A 34 22.84 -10.62 -1.17
CA ASP A 34 21.42 -10.88 -1.30
C ASP A 34 20.90 -10.05 -2.49
N ALA A 35 20.15 -10.68 -3.38
CA ALA A 35 19.76 -10.06 -4.64
C ALA A 35 18.36 -9.46 -4.52
N VAL A 36 18.25 -8.21 -4.96
CA VAL A 36 17.02 -7.42 -4.86
C VAL A 36 16.05 -7.59 -6.04
N VAL A 37 16.35 -8.47 -7.00
CA VAL A 37 15.50 -8.68 -8.18
C VAL A 37 15.15 -10.17 -8.34
N ALA A 38 13.87 -10.45 -8.51
CA ALA A 38 13.35 -11.79 -8.75
C ALA A 38 12.23 -11.80 -9.82
N ASN A 39 11.94 -12.99 -10.37
CA ASN A 39 10.89 -13.19 -11.36
C ASN A 39 9.93 -14.33 -10.95
N PHE A 40 8.63 -14.12 -11.14
CA PHE A 40 7.56 -15.08 -10.87
C PHE A 40 7.04 -15.79 -12.13
N ALA A 41 7.88 -16.19 -13.09
CA ALA A 41 7.38 -16.93 -14.26
C ALA A 41 8.38 -17.76 -15.10
N GLY A 42 9.69 -17.82 -14.79
CA GLY A 42 10.58 -18.63 -15.64
C GLY A 42 12.07 -18.30 -15.55
N THR A 43 12.83 -18.99 -16.40
CA THR A 43 14.30 -19.17 -16.40
C THR A 43 15.10 -17.86 -16.42
N GLY A 44 15.32 -17.26 -15.24
CA GLY A 44 16.47 -16.38 -14.93
C GLY A 44 16.64 -15.06 -15.71
N ASN A 45 15.84 -14.78 -16.73
CA ASN A 45 16.00 -13.61 -17.60
C ASN A 45 14.74 -12.74 -17.61
N ILE A 46 14.94 -11.43 -17.72
CA ILE A 46 13.88 -10.42 -17.88
C ILE A 46 13.80 -10.01 -19.35
N ASP A 47 12.65 -10.22 -19.98
CA ASP A 47 12.35 -9.66 -21.29
C ASP A 47 11.76 -8.25 -21.12
N LEU A 48 12.51 -7.24 -21.54
CA LEU A 48 12.14 -5.82 -21.43
C LEU A 48 11.01 -5.40 -22.36
N ASN A 49 10.73 -6.18 -23.40
CA ASN A 49 9.69 -5.91 -24.39
C ASN A 49 8.39 -6.68 -24.12
N LYS A 50 8.44 -7.64 -23.18
CA LYS A 50 7.27 -8.37 -22.72
C LYS A 50 6.47 -7.51 -21.75
N ARG A 51 5.13 -7.57 -21.87
CA ARG A 51 4.24 -6.93 -20.92
C ARG A 51 4.59 -7.37 -19.51
N SER A 52 4.87 -6.40 -18.64
CA SER A 52 5.43 -6.64 -17.32
C SER A 52 4.57 -6.03 -16.23
N ARG A 53 4.40 -6.77 -15.15
CA ARG A 53 3.80 -6.32 -13.90
C ARG A 53 4.90 -6.23 -12.86
N ILE A 54 5.10 -5.03 -12.37
CA ILE A 54 6.19 -4.69 -11.47
C ILE A 54 5.66 -4.72 -10.06
N ILE A 55 6.32 -5.47 -9.18
CA ILE A 55 6.02 -5.52 -7.76
C ILE A 55 7.24 -5.01 -7.02
N LEU A 56 7.02 -4.06 -6.12
CA LEU A 56 8.06 -3.41 -5.34
C LEU A 56 7.81 -3.71 -3.87
N VAL A 57 8.74 -4.39 -3.22
CA VAL A 57 8.81 -4.47 -1.76
C VAL A 57 9.82 -3.42 -1.32
N GLY A 58 9.31 -2.36 -0.68
CA GLY A 58 10.13 -1.31 -0.10
C GLY A 58 10.62 -1.67 1.29
N ASP A 59 11.17 -0.66 1.95
CA ASP A 59 11.68 -0.74 3.34
C ASP A 59 10.72 -1.50 4.25
N SER A 60 11.22 -2.62 4.78
CA SER A 60 10.46 -3.59 5.59
C SER A 60 11.10 -3.95 6.92
N ASP A 61 12.16 -3.24 7.35
CA ASP A 61 12.95 -3.55 8.55
C ASP A 61 12.07 -3.76 9.79
N GLU A 62 11.03 -2.92 9.98
CA GLU A 62 10.10 -3.01 11.11
C GLU A 62 8.85 -3.87 10.84
N LEU A 63 8.62 -4.27 9.58
CA LEU A 63 7.43 -5.03 9.14
C LEU A 63 7.73 -6.53 8.92
N GLY A 64 9.00 -6.92 8.92
CA GLY A 64 9.45 -8.29 8.65
C GLY A 64 9.00 -8.77 7.26
N THR A 65 8.58 -10.03 7.14
CA THR A 65 8.23 -10.63 5.84
C THR A 65 6.81 -10.32 5.34
N LEU A 66 6.00 -9.56 6.10
CA LEU A 66 4.61 -9.30 5.74
C LEU A 66 4.44 -8.53 4.42
N PRO A 67 5.24 -7.49 4.10
CA PRO A 67 5.23 -6.85 2.79
C PRO A 67 5.53 -7.83 1.65
N LEU A 68 6.57 -8.66 1.81
CA LEU A 68 6.92 -9.70 0.81
C LEU A 68 5.77 -10.69 0.62
N PHE A 69 5.10 -11.11 1.68
CA PHE A 69 3.97 -12.04 1.58
C PHE A 69 2.77 -11.40 0.87
N ALA A 70 2.41 -10.16 1.20
CA ALA A 70 1.35 -9.42 0.50
C ALA A 70 1.68 -9.23 -1.00
N ALA A 71 2.93 -8.85 -1.29
CA ALA A 71 3.47 -8.73 -2.65
C ALA A 71 3.41 -10.06 -3.42
N THR A 72 3.74 -11.17 -2.77
CA THR A 72 3.67 -12.50 -3.37
C THR A 72 2.22 -12.92 -3.66
N GLY A 73 1.31 -12.64 -2.73
CA GLY A 73 -0.12 -12.87 -2.95
C GLY A 73 -0.60 -12.19 -4.23
N ARG A 74 -0.24 -10.91 -4.41
CA ARG A 74 -0.49 -10.15 -5.65
C ARG A 74 0.17 -10.79 -6.87
N ALA A 75 1.43 -11.17 -6.77
CA ALA A 75 2.19 -11.82 -7.85
C ALA A 75 1.50 -13.10 -8.35
N LYS A 76 1.08 -13.96 -7.41
CA LYS A 76 0.38 -15.21 -7.74
C LYS A 76 -0.96 -14.96 -8.39
N ARG A 77 -1.69 -13.93 -7.94
CA ARG A 77 -2.96 -13.59 -8.57
C ARG A 77 -2.74 -13.16 -10.02
N TYR A 78 -1.71 -12.34 -10.29
CA TYR A 78 -1.33 -12.00 -11.66
C TYR A 78 -0.98 -13.22 -12.52
N ARG A 79 -0.28 -14.22 -11.98
CA ARG A 79 0.03 -15.45 -12.74
C ARG A 79 -1.21 -16.20 -13.20
N GLU A 80 -2.28 -16.15 -12.39
CA GLU A 80 -3.53 -16.83 -12.69
C GLU A 80 -4.34 -16.08 -13.75
N ILE A 81 -4.54 -14.76 -13.56
CA ILE A 81 -5.42 -13.98 -14.43
C ILE A 81 -4.71 -13.36 -15.65
N TYR A 82 -3.38 -13.25 -15.62
CA TYR A 82 -2.55 -12.77 -16.74
C TYR A 82 -1.35 -13.72 -16.98
N PRO A 83 -1.60 -14.98 -17.37
CA PRO A 83 -0.54 -16.00 -17.48
C PRO A 83 0.54 -15.67 -18.52
N ASN A 84 0.25 -14.75 -19.44
CA ASN A 84 1.18 -14.29 -20.46
C ASN A 84 2.05 -13.11 -20.04
N ASP A 85 1.77 -12.48 -18.90
CA ASP A 85 2.55 -11.34 -18.42
C ASP A 85 3.82 -11.82 -17.71
N GLN A 86 4.87 -11.02 -17.77
CA GLN A 86 6.05 -11.18 -16.92
C GLN A 86 5.81 -10.49 -15.58
N ILE A 87 6.20 -11.12 -14.48
CA ILE A 87 6.04 -10.52 -13.14
C ILE A 87 7.43 -10.36 -12.52
N VAL A 88 7.86 -9.10 -12.39
CA VAL A 88 9.18 -8.75 -11.88
C VAL A 88 9.01 -8.20 -10.46
N LEU A 89 9.69 -8.83 -9.52
CA LEU A 89 9.75 -8.42 -8.12
C LEU A 89 11.06 -7.69 -7.87
N PHE A 90 10.97 -6.48 -7.32
CA PHE A 90 12.07 -5.78 -6.70
C PHE A 90 11.88 -5.82 -5.19
N THR A 91 12.93 -6.12 -4.43
CA THR A 91 12.93 -6.11 -2.97
C THR A 91 14.04 -5.20 -2.44
N THR A 92 14.02 -4.92 -1.16
CA THR A 92 15.13 -4.31 -0.42
C THR A 92 16.07 -5.40 0.13
N GLU A 93 17.27 -5.03 0.58
CA GLU A 93 18.34 -5.94 1.03
C GLU A 93 18.00 -6.66 2.34
N ASP A 94 17.13 -6.06 3.15
CA ASP A 94 16.53 -6.66 4.35
C ASP A 94 15.70 -7.92 4.01
N VAL A 95 15.21 -8.05 2.78
CA VAL A 95 14.53 -9.25 2.28
C VAL A 95 15.54 -10.27 1.76
N LYS A 96 15.66 -11.40 2.47
CA LYS A 96 16.67 -12.42 2.21
C LYS A 96 16.29 -13.36 1.07
N ASP A 97 17.30 -13.81 0.33
CA ASP A 97 17.15 -14.78 -0.77
C ASP A 97 16.34 -16.02 -0.37
N ALA A 98 16.56 -16.55 0.82
CA ALA A 98 15.81 -17.70 1.33
C ALA A 98 14.30 -17.40 1.46
N GLN A 99 13.93 -16.17 1.84
CA GLN A 99 12.53 -15.74 1.95
C GLN A 99 11.91 -15.60 0.54
N VAL A 100 12.65 -15.02 -0.41
CA VAL A 100 12.25 -14.89 -1.82
C VAL A 100 12.07 -16.26 -2.49
N GLY A 101 13.00 -17.19 -2.25
CA GLY A 101 12.90 -18.56 -2.75
C GLY A 101 11.72 -19.32 -2.13
N ALA A 102 11.45 -19.14 -0.84
CA ALA A 102 10.34 -19.80 -0.14
C ALA A 102 8.96 -19.38 -0.68
N VAL A 103 8.84 -18.19 -1.25
CA VAL A 103 7.60 -17.72 -1.89
C VAL A 103 7.47 -18.16 -3.36
N GLY A 104 8.46 -18.89 -3.88
CA GLY A 104 8.44 -19.45 -5.23
C GLY A 104 8.89 -18.47 -6.33
N ALA A 105 9.57 -17.38 -5.95
CA ALA A 105 10.22 -16.49 -6.90
C ALA A 105 11.62 -17.01 -7.25
N SER A 106 12.03 -16.80 -8.51
CA SER A 106 13.39 -17.11 -8.96
C SER A 106 14.25 -15.86 -8.83
N ILE A 107 15.27 -15.92 -7.98
CA ILE A 107 16.25 -14.84 -7.79
C ILE A 107 17.09 -14.68 -9.05
N LEU A 108 17.33 -13.43 -9.46
CA LEU A 108 18.15 -13.12 -10.62
C LEU A 108 19.52 -12.61 -10.17
N ARG A 109 20.58 -13.22 -10.69
CA ARG A 109 21.97 -12.86 -10.35
C ARG A 109 22.73 -12.39 -11.58
N ASP A 110 23.61 -11.41 -11.37
CA ASP A 110 24.65 -10.98 -12.32
C ASP A 110 24.17 -10.59 -13.74
N GLY A 111 22.86 -10.41 -13.92
CA GLY A 111 22.25 -9.89 -15.14
C GLY A 111 22.10 -8.37 -15.13
N SER A 112 21.65 -7.81 -16.25
CA SER A 112 21.39 -6.38 -16.41
C SER A 112 20.06 -6.12 -17.10
N PHE A 113 19.48 -4.95 -16.84
CA PHE A 113 18.31 -4.45 -17.58
C PHE A 113 18.72 -3.91 -18.97
N GLY A 114 19.31 -4.78 -19.79
CA GLY A 114 19.86 -4.45 -21.11
C GLY A 114 21.36 -4.10 -21.08
N ALA A 115 21.97 -3.92 -22.26
CA ALA A 115 23.42 -3.75 -22.41
C ALA A 115 23.98 -2.57 -21.59
N ASP A 116 23.26 -1.44 -21.55
CA ASP A 116 23.63 -0.23 -20.80
C ASP A 116 22.78 -0.04 -19.51
N GLY A 117 22.02 -1.07 -19.12
CA GLY A 117 21.15 -1.03 -17.94
C GLY A 117 21.94 -1.20 -16.64
N PRO A 118 21.36 -0.80 -15.49
CA PRO A 118 21.94 -1.19 -14.20
C PRO A 118 22.00 -2.71 -14.11
N LYS A 119 23.06 -3.24 -13.48
CA LYS A 119 23.10 -4.65 -13.11
C LYS A 119 22.14 -4.90 -11.95
N TYR A 120 21.63 -6.11 -11.82
CA TYR A 120 20.83 -6.50 -10.64
C TYR A 120 21.61 -6.30 -9.34
N SER A 121 22.92 -6.56 -9.37
CA SER A 121 23.85 -6.30 -8.26
C SER A 121 24.02 -4.82 -7.90
N ASP A 122 23.74 -3.90 -8.82
CA ASP A 122 23.83 -2.46 -8.57
C ASP A 122 22.62 -1.94 -7.80
N LEU A 123 21.54 -2.73 -7.75
CA LEU A 123 20.30 -2.39 -7.05
C LEU A 123 20.30 -2.85 -5.59
N ARG A 124 21.37 -3.51 -5.10
CA ARG A 124 21.46 -4.14 -3.77
C ARG A 124 20.91 -3.28 -2.63
N ARG A 125 21.16 -1.97 -2.68
CA ARG A 125 20.45 -0.99 -1.86
C ARG A 125 19.43 -0.26 -2.73
N LEU A 126 18.17 -0.67 -2.67
CA LEU A 126 17.14 -0.16 -3.55
C LEU A 126 16.91 1.33 -3.25
N ASP A 127 17.11 2.18 -4.26
CA ASP A 127 16.89 3.62 -4.19
C ASP A 127 16.10 4.10 -5.39
N SER A 128 15.52 5.30 -5.29
CA SER A 128 14.58 5.78 -6.28
C SER A 128 15.23 6.11 -7.64
N VAL A 129 16.50 6.52 -7.66
CA VAL A 129 17.25 6.81 -8.90
C VAL A 129 17.53 5.51 -9.65
N ARG A 130 18.09 4.52 -8.96
CA ARG A 130 18.44 3.22 -9.53
C ARG A 130 17.20 2.45 -9.95
N LEU A 131 16.14 2.48 -9.15
CA LEU A 131 14.86 1.87 -9.48
C LEU A 131 14.26 2.51 -10.74
N VAL A 132 14.14 3.84 -10.81
CA VAL A 132 13.62 4.50 -12.02
C VAL A 132 14.47 4.16 -13.24
N LYS A 133 15.80 4.14 -13.12
CA LYS A 133 16.69 3.75 -14.22
C LYS A 133 16.45 2.31 -14.69
N ALA A 134 16.14 1.38 -13.78
CA ALA A 134 15.79 0.00 -14.14
C ALA A 134 14.41 -0.09 -14.81
N LEU A 135 13.40 0.59 -14.24
CA LEU A 135 12.03 0.63 -14.77
C LEU A 135 11.95 1.32 -16.14
N ASP A 136 12.82 2.29 -16.40
CA ASP A 136 12.90 3.01 -17.67
C ASP A 136 13.24 2.09 -18.87
N ARG A 137 13.71 0.88 -18.61
CA ARG A 137 14.10 -0.08 -19.63
C ARG A 137 12.94 -0.94 -20.14
N PHE A 138 11.87 -1.04 -19.36
CA PHE A 138 10.67 -1.79 -19.77
C PHE A 138 9.86 -0.96 -20.74
N THR A 139 9.41 -1.56 -21.85
CA THR A 139 8.62 -0.83 -22.85
C THR A 139 7.11 -1.06 -22.71
N LYS A 140 6.69 -1.96 -21.82
CA LYS A 140 5.28 -2.38 -21.63
C LYS A 140 4.94 -2.69 -20.17
N ILE A 141 4.93 -1.67 -19.31
CA ILE A 141 4.53 -1.80 -17.90
C ILE A 141 3.00 -1.79 -17.79
N ALA A 142 2.40 -2.88 -17.33
CA ALA A 142 0.95 -3.00 -17.10
C ALA A 142 0.55 -2.61 -15.67
N SER A 143 1.42 -2.81 -14.68
CA SER A 143 1.17 -2.32 -13.32
C SER A 143 2.47 -2.07 -12.55
N ILE A 144 2.40 -1.18 -11.55
CA ILE A 144 3.39 -1.11 -10.46
C ILE A 144 2.62 -1.23 -9.13
N ASP A 145 2.97 -2.21 -8.32
CA ASP A 145 2.37 -2.40 -6.99
C ASP A 145 3.45 -2.35 -5.92
N PHE A 146 3.40 -1.30 -5.09
CA PHE A 146 4.32 -1.12 -3.97
C PHE A 146 3.75 -1.70 -2.68
N PHE A 147 4.58 -2.38 -1.89
CA PHE A 147 4.25 -2.90 -0.56
C PHE A 147 5.38 -2.56 0.41
N GLY A 148 5.06 -1.94 1.54
CA GLY A 148 6.05 -1.64 2.57
C GLY A 148 5.72 -0.36 3.33
N HIS A 149 6.74 0.25 3.94
CA HIS A 149 6.58 1.55 4.54
C HIS A 149 6.36 2.64 3.48
N SER A 150 5.35 3.47 3.72
CA SER A 150 5.15 4.74 3.01
C SER A 150 5.02 5.88 4.00
N SER A 151 5.32 7.07 3.50
CA SER A 151 4.97 8.32 4.15
C SER A 151 3.94 9.07 3.30
N PRO A 152 3.34 10.16 3.82
CA PRO A 152 2.57 11.07 2.98
C PRO A 152 3.32 11.51 1.71
N PHE A 153 4.66 11.57 1.79
CA PHE A 153 5.57 12.15 0.81
C PHE A 153 6.19 11.14 -0.17
N GLY A 154 5.92 9.84 0.00
CA GLY A 154 6.28 8.83 -1.00
C GLY A 154 6.47 7.42 -0.44
N MET A 155 6.78 6.51 -1.36
CA MET A 155 7.18 5.13 -1.08
C MET A 155 8.58 5.12 -0.47
N LEU A 156 8.77 4.44 0.66
CA LEU A 156 10.09 4.32 1.27
C LEU A 156 10.81 3.09 0.72
N LEU A 157 12.01 3.35 0.20
CA LEU A 157 13.01 2.39 -0.21
C LEU A 157 14.13 2.41 0.85
N GLU A 158 15.28 1.85 0.55
CA GLU A 158 16.31 1.53 1.56
C GLU A 158 17.48 2.54 1.62
N ALA A 159 17.59 3.41 0.62
CA ALA A 159 18.62 4.45 0.61
C ALA A 159 18.51 5.45 1.78
N ASP A 160 19.54 6.28 1.91
CA ASP A 160 19.53 7.44 2.80
C ASP A 160 19.11 8.72 2.06
N GLY A 161 18.68 9.71 2.84
CA GLY A 161 18.35 11.04 2.33
C GLY A 161 17.18 11.06 1.34
N ALA A 162 17.24 11.94 0.34
CA ALA A 162 16.13 12.15 -0.60
C ALA A 162 15.84 10.92 -1.47
N ASN A 163 16.87 10.15 -1.83
CA ASN A 163 16.73 8.97 -2.70
C ASN A 163 16.07 7.77 -2.00
N ARG A 164 15.87 7.85 -0.67
CA ARG A 164 15.04 6.89 0.07
C ARG A 164 13.59 6.90 -0.41
N THR A 165 13.12 8.01 -0.99
CA THR A 165 11.72 8.17 -1.33
C THR A 165 11.53 8.12 -2.85
N LEU A 166 10.55 7.35 -3.32
CA LEU A 166 10.02 7.46 -4.67
C LEU A 166 8.69 8.23 -4.64
N ALA A 167 8.65 9.37 -5.33
CA ALA A 167 7.51 10.28 -5.38
C ALA A 167 7.52 11.09 -6.68
N ALA A 168 6.49 11.91 -6.91
CA ALA A 168 6.50 12.82 -8.04
C ALA A 168 7.64 13.84 -7.90
N GLY A 169 8.60 13.79 -8.82
CA GLY A 169 9.81 14.64 -8.80
C GLY A 169 10.98 14.09 -7.99
N VAL A 170 10.86 12.88 -7.41
CA VAL A 170 11.98 12.18 -6.77
C VAL A 170 12.05 10.73 -7.27
N PRO A 171 13.03 10.38 -8.11
CA PRO A 171 14.04 11.28 -8.67
C PRO A 171 13.43 12.27 -9.66
N SER A 172 14.15 13.35 -9.99
CA SER A 172 13.66 14.42 -10.86
C SER A 172 13.27 13.93 -12.27
N ASN A 173 13.80 12.79 -12.70
CA ASN A 173 13.50 12.15 -13.98
C ASN A 173 12.40 11.08 -13.90
N ALA A 174 11.65 10.95 -12.79
CA ALA A 174 10.58 9.96 -12.66
C ALA A 174 9.50 10.05 -13.77
N SER A 175 9.37 11.19 -14.46
CA SER A 175 8.47 11.37 -15.60
C SER A 175 8.80 10.49 -16.80
N VAL A 176 10.05 10.01 -16.93
CA VAL A 176 10.48 9.19 -18.07
C VAL A 176 9.63 7.92 -18.20
N LEU A 177 9.14 7.40 -17.07
CA LEU A 177 8.32 6.18 -17.06
C LEU A 177 6.94 6.34 -17.70
N ALA A 178 6.46 7.57 -17.94
CA ALA A 178 5.11 7.80 -18.47
C ALA A 178 4.86 7.09 -19.82
N ASP A 179 5.90 7.02 -20.67
CA ASP A 179 5.80 6.42 -22.00
C ASP A 179 6.02 4.90 -21.98
N ASN A 180 6.47 4.34 -20.86
CA ASN A 180 6.75 2.91 -20.70
C ASN A 180 5.53 2.09 -20.29
N PHE A 181 4.44 2.76 -19.88
CA PHE A 181 3.21 2.07 -19.50
C PHE A 181 2.43 1.58 -20.73
N ASP A 182 2.07 0.29 -20.73
CA ASP A 182 1.28 -0.32 -21.80
C ASP A 182 -0.17 0.13 -21.71
N ARG A 183 -0.51 1.18 -22.46
CA ARG A 183 -1.85 1.78 -22.50
C ARG A 183 -2.93 0.79 -22.93
N SER A 184 -2.60 -0.21 -23.74
CA SER A 184 -3.54 -1.25 -24.17
C SER A 184 -3.92 -2.21 -23.03
N ALA A 185 -3.13 -2.25 -21.95
CA ALA A 185 -3.36 -3.08 -20.77
C ALA A 185 -4.13 -2.38 -19.65
N ASN A 186 -4.60 -1.14 -19.87
CA ASN A 186 -5.25 -0.28 -18.86
C ASN A 186 -4.39 -0.14 -17.58
N PRO A 187 -3.20 0.46 -17.70
CA PRO A 187 -2.18 0.37 -16.67
C PRO A 187 -2.56 1.18 -15.43
N TYR A 188 -2.10 0.72 -14.26
CA TYR A 188 -2.35 1.39 -12.98
C TYR A 188 -1.15 1.25 -12.04
N VAL A 189 -1.17 2.03 -10.96
CA VAL A 189 -0.22 1.90 -9.86
C VAL A 189 -0.94 1.83 -8.52
N THR A 190 -0.50 0.96 -7.61
CA THR A 190 -1.00 0.92 -6.23
C THR A 190 0.12 1.17 -5.24
N LEU A 191 -0.11 2.10 -4.31
CA LEU A 191 0.81 2.43 -3.22
C LEU A 191 0.30 1.79 -1.91
N ASN A 192 0.63 0.51 -1.70
CA ASN A 192 0.22 -0.24 -0.50
C ASN A 192 1.17 0.09 0.65
N GLY A 193 0.93 1.24 1.27
CA GLY A 193 1.67 1.75 2.42
C GLY A 193 0.94 2.91 3.09
N CYS A 194 1.27 3.18 4.35
CA CYS A 194 0.64 4.24 5.13
C CYS A 194 0.68 5.60 4.41
N ASN A 195 -0.48 6.23 4.25
CA ASN A 195 -0.63 7.59 3.72
C ASN A 195 -0.09 7.85 2.31
N GLY A 196 0.19 6.82 1.50
CA GLY A 196 0.69 7.01 0.12
C GLY A 196 -0.24 7.84 -0.78
N GLY A 197 -1.53 7.92 -0.44
CA GLY A 197 -2.49 8.76 -1.15
C GLY A 197 -2.40 10.26 -0.82
N ALA A 198 -1.77 10.66 0.28
CA ALA A 198 -1.94 12.00 0.83
C ALA A 198 -1.31 13.10 -0.04
N THR A 199 -0.04 12.93 -0.44
CA THR A 199 0.65 13.85 -1.35
C THR A 199 1.40 13.17 -2.49
N THR A 200 1.30 11.84 -2.62
CA THR A 200 2.10 11.09 -3.62
C THR A 200 1.25 10.59 -4.78
N ALA A 201 0.16 9.86 -4.51
CA ALA A 201 -0.62 9.21 -5.57
C ALA A 201 -1.17 10.19 -6.62
N GLY A 202 -1.79 11.30 -6.21
CA GLY A 202 -2.33 12.32 -7.13
C GLY A 202 -1.26 12.90 -8.07
N PRO A 203 -0.14 13.43 -7.55
CA PRO A 203 0.97 13.90 -8.37
C PRO A 203 1.58 12.83 -9.29
N LEU A 204 1.74 11.58 -8.85
CA LEU A 204 2.20 10.48 -9.71
C LEU A 204 1.19 10.17 -10.82
N SER A 205 -0.11 10.20 -10.53
CA SER A 205 -1.16 10.02 -11.53
C SER A 205 -1.07 11.06 -12.64
N LYS A 206 -0.84 12.33 -12.26
CA LYS A 206 -0.61 13.41 -13.23
C LYS A 206 0.69 13.20 -14.03
N LEU A 207 1.76 12.80 -13.35
CA LEU A 207 3.10 12.63 -13.95
C LEU A 207 3.11 11.50 -14.98
N TRP A 208 2.54 10.35 -14.62
CA TRP A 208 2.54 9.13 -15.44
C TRP A 208 1.27 8.97 -16.29
N LYS A 209 0.32 9.90 -16.16
CA LYS A 209 -0.96 9.93 -16.90
C LYS A 209 -1.75 8.63 -16.78
N LEU A 210 -1.89 8.10 -15.57
CA LEU A 210 -2.58 6.83 -15.29
C LEU A 210 -3.22 6.85 -13.91
N PRO A 211 -4.17 5.95 -13.61
CA PRO A 211 -4.72 5.80 -12.27
C PRO A 211 -3.65 5.35 -11.25
N VAL A 212 -3.48 6.13 -10.18
CA VAL A 212 -2.58 5.79 -9.06
C VAL A 212 -3.39 5.78 -7.77
N SER A 213 -3.33 4.69 -7.01
CA SER A 213 -4.00 4.60 -5.73
C SER A 213 -3.06 4.66 -4.55
N GLY A 214 -3.56 5.10 -3.40
CA GLY A 214 -2.83 5.06 -2.15
C GLY A 214 -3.74 5.16 -0.93
N ALA A 215 -3.24 4.72 0.22
CA ALA A 215 -3.98 4.84 1.47
C ALA A 215 -4.03 6.31 1.91
N LEU A 216 -5.16 6.77 2.42
CA LEU A 216 -5.31 8.08 3.08
C LEU A 216 -5.36 7.96 4.60
N THR A 217 -4.86 6.84 5.12
CA THR A 217 -4.68 6.54 6.54
C THR A 217 -3.51 5.57 6.72
N GLY A 218 -3.41 4.92 7.88
CA GLY A 218 -2.52 3.78 8.08
C GLY A 218 -2.84 2.63 7.13
N SER A 219 -1.96 1.64 7.10
CA SER A 219 -2.21 0.38 6.41
C SER A 219 -1.88 -0.77 7.35
N ILE A 220 -2.62 -1.85 7.21
CA ILE A 220 -2.53 -3.05 8.03
C ILE A 220 -2.37 -4.26 7.13
N PHE A 221 -1.76 -5.30 7.69
CA PHE A 221 -1.81 -6.62 7.09
C PHE A 221 -3.06 -7.34 7.52
N GLN A 222 -3.67 -8.05 6.58
CA GLN A 222 -4.76 -8.96 6.83
C GLN A 222 -4.35 -10.38 6.46
N MET A 223 -4.80 -11.34 7.25
CA MET A 223 -4.53 -12.76 7.07
C MET A 223 -5.84 -13.52 6.85
N LEU A 224 -5.81 -14.48 5.92
CA LEU A 224 -6.88 -15.43 5.71
C LEU A 224 -6.95 -16.42 6.87
N LEU A 225 -8.14 -16.60 7.44
CA LEU A 225 -8.41 -17.61 8.47
C LEU A 225 -9.18 -18.80 7.91
N ASP A 226 -9.30 -19.86 8.71
CA ASP A 226 -9.92 -21.13 8.37
C ASP A 226 -11.44 -21.08 8.10
N ASP A 227 -12.08 -19.93 8.34
CA ASP A 227 -13.44 -19.63 7.88
C ASP A 227 -13.51 -19.09 6.44
N GLY A 228 -12.37 -19.01 5.76
CA GLY A 228 -12.26 -18.48 4.40
C GLY A 228 -12.36 -16.96 4.30
N LYS A 229 -12.16 -16.24 5.41
CA LYS A 229 -12.26 -14.77 5.45
C LYS A 229 -10.95 -14.11 5.90
N PHE A 230 -10.71 -12.91 5.40
CA PHE A 230 -9.55 -12.10 5.78
C PHE A 230 -9.86 -11.18 6.97
N TYR A 231 -8.98 -11.20 7.96
CA TYR A 231 -9.05 -10.35 9.15
C TYR A 231 -7.71 -9.65 9.39
N VAL A 232 -7.68 -8.60 10.22
CA VAL A 232 -6.42 -7.97 10.63
C VAL A 232 -5.49 -9.02 11.25
N ALA A 233 -4.23 -9.04 10.82
CA ALA A 233 -3.22 -10.03 11.20
C ALA A 233 -2.65 -9.81 12.62
N ASP A 234 -3.48 -9.32 13.54
CA ASP A 234 -3.15 -9.07 14.93
C ASP A 234 -4.06 -9.91 15.84
N LYS A 235 -3.48 -10.43 16.92
CA LYS A 235 -4.23 -11.18 17.93
C LYS A 235 -5.36 -10.30 18.49
N ASN A 236 -6.56 -10.88 18.65
CA ASN A 236 -7.79 -10.24 19.13
C ASN A 236 -8.53 -9.33 18.13
N PHE A 237 -8.14 -9.32 16.85
CA PHE A 237 -8.89 -8.60 15.79
C PHE A 237 -9.79 -9.50 14.93
N TYR A 238 -9.91 -10.78 15.29
CA TYR A 238 -10.77 -11.78 14.65
C TYR A 238 -11.47 -12.65 15.70
N PRO A 239 -12.62 -13.28 15.35
CA PRO A 239 -13.37 -14.14 16.26
C PRO A 239 -12.51 -15.20 16.96
N ALA A 240 -12.81 -15.44 18.25
CA ALA A 240 -12.10 -16.44 19.03
C ALA A 240 -12.31 -17.85 18.44
N GLY A 241 -11.24 -18.64 18.39
CA GLY A 241 -11.28 -20.02 17.90
C GLY A 241 -10.87 -20.21 16.44
N LEU A 242 -10.87 -19.14 15.64
CA LEU A 242 -10.35 -19.19 14.27
C LEU A 242 -8.84 -19.35 14.25
N LYS A 243 -8.35 -20.06 13.24
CA LYS A 243 -6.92 -20.33 13.01
C LYS A 243 -6.49 -19.74 11.67
N ALA A 244 -5.20 -19.46 11.53
CA ALA A 244 -4.65 -19.11 10.23
C ALA A 244 -4.95 -20.24 9.23
N ALA A 245 -5.45 -19.88 8.05
CA ALA A 245 -5.62 -20.84 6.97
C ALA A 245 -4.26 -21.43 6.57
N THR A 246 -4.27 -22.65 6.04
CA THR A 246 -3.08 -23.31 5.48
C THR A 246 -3.06 -23.23 3.95
N THR A 247 -4.24 -23.10 3.34
CA THR A 247 -4.46 -22.87 1.91
C THR A 247 -5.36 -21.65 1.68
N ASN A 248 -5.21 -21.01 0.53
CA ASN A 248 -6.13 -20.01 0.02
C ASN A 248 -6.87 -20.61 -1.17
N ASP A 249 -8.12 -20.98 -0.92
CA ASP A 249 -9.04 -21.54 -1.91
C ASP A 249 -10.13 -20.53 -2.32
N VAL A 250 -10.09 -19.32 -1.76
CA VAL A 250 -11.13 -18.29 -1.91
C VAL A 250 -10.68 -17.10 -2.75
N SER A 251 -9.37 -16.85 -2.88
CA SER A 251 -8.83 -15.77 -3.71
C SER A 251 -8.29 -16.26 -5.05
N PHE A 252 -8.27 -17.57 -5.28
CA PHE A 252 -7.64 -18.21 -6.43
C PHE A 252 -8.54 -19.32 -6.99
N ASP A 253 -8.51 -19.50 -8.30
CA ASP A 253 -9.16 -20.64 -8.96
C ASP A 253 -8.41 -21.94 -8.65
N THR A 254 -7.08 -21.86 -8.48
CA THR A 254 -6.25 -22.97 -8.02
C THR A 254 -5.73 -22.71 -6.61
N SER A 255 -6.07 -23.61 -5.67
CA SER A 255 -5.60 -23.61 -4.28
C SER A 255 -4.12 -23.22 -4.14
N GLN A 256 -3.84 -22.18 -3.34
CA GLN A 256 -2.49 -21.72 -3.06
C GLN A 256 -2.09 -21.96 -1.60
N ARG A 257 -0.86 -22.43 -1.35
CA ARG A 257 -0.37 -22.60 0.04
C ARG A 257 -0.14 -21.26 0.73
N CYS A 258 -0.68 -21.08 1.94
CA CYS A 258 -0.49 -19.87 2.73
C CYS A 258 0.97 -19.58 3.10
N SER A 259 1.78 -20.63 3.28
CA SER A 259 3.22 -20.51 3.57
C SER A 259 4.01 -19.79 2.46
N SER A 260 3.42 -19.67 1.27
CA SER A 260 3.98 -18.93 0.14
C SER A 260 3.35 -17.54 -0.03
N GLY A 261 2.95 -16.90 1.07
CA GLY A 261 2.41 -15.53 1.10
C GLY A 261 1.00 -15.35 0.56
N SER A 262 0.37 -16.39 0.00
CA SER A 262 -0.93 -16.29 -0.69
C SER A 262 -2.13 -15.98 0.22
N CYS A 263 -1.91 -15.91 1.53
CA CYS A 263 -2.95 -15.66 2.54
C CYS A 263 -2.77 -14.35 3.27
N ILE A 264 -1.80 -13.52 2.86
CA ILE A 264 -1.55 -12.19 3.41
C ILE A 264 -1.89 -11.16 2.34
N ARG A 265 -2.60 -10.11 2.75
CA ARG A 265 -2.86 -8.93 1.93
C ARG A 265 -2.65 -7.67 2.76
N MET A 266 -2.44 -6.54 2.09
CA MET A 266 -2.35 -5.24 2.74
C MET A 266 -3.58 -4.41 2.41
N LYS A 267 -4.13 -3.70 3.40
CA LYS A 267 -5.31 -2.86 3.24
C LYS A 267 -5.19 -1.59 4.09
N PRO A 268 -5.80 -0.46 3.72
CA PRO A 268 -5.85 0.69 4.61
C PRO A 268 -6.57 0.34 5.92
N GLN A 269 -6.13 0.96 7.00
CA GLN A 269 -6.68 0.72 8.32
C GLN A 269 -8.09 1.31 8.43
N ASP A 270 -8.94 0.61 9.17
CA ASP A 270 -10.28 1.09 9.52
C ASP A 270 -10.30 2.06 10.69
N SER A 271 -9.40 3.04 10.64
CA SER A 271 -9.30 4.08 11.64
C SER A 271 -8.57 5.28 11.07
N PRO A 272 -8.67 6.45 11.71
CA PRO A 272 -7.79 7.56 11.40
C PRO A 272 -6.32 7.22 11.72
N TYR A 273 -5.38 7.91 11.06
CA TYR A 273 -3.95 7.62 11.16
C TYR A 273 -3.29 8.33 12.35
N PHE A 274 -2.63 7.54 13.21
CA PHE A 274 -1.86 8.03 14.36
C PHE A 274 -0.47 7.37 14.42
N GLY A 275 0.39 7.70 13.46
CA GLY A 275 1.76 7.17 13.39
C GLY A 275 2.83 8.25 13.46
N VAL A 276 3.98 8.02 12.85
CA VAL A 276 5.16 8.92 12.83
C VAL A 276 4.79 10.37 12.52
N TRP A 277 3.86 10.59 11.59
CA TRP A 277 3.53 11.93 11.09
C TRP A 277 2.39 12.62 11.85
N SER A 278 1.64 11.91 12.69
CA SER A 278 0.34 12.37 13.22
C SER A 278 0.17 12.03 14.71
N ARG A 279 -0.41 12.94 15.49
CA ARG A 279 -0.77 12.70 16.91
C ARG A 279 -2.21 12.25 17.07
N GLN A 280 -2.52 11.51 18.13
CA GLN A 280 -3.88 11.06 18.42
C GLN A 280 -4.87 12.20 18.68
N ASP A 281 -4.42 13.24 19.39
CA ASP A 281 -5.25 14.38 19.82
C ASP A 281 -5.53 15.40 18.71
N THR A 282 -4.59 15.56 17.79
CA THR A 282 -4.52 16.71 16.86
C THR A 282 -4.29 16.31 15.41
N GLY A 283 -3.96 15.05 15.15
CA GLY A 283 -3.49 14.54 13.86
C GLY A 283 -4.57 14.28 12.83
N PHE A 284 -4.38 13.26 11.98
CA PHE A 284 -5.28 12.87 10.89
C PHE A 284 -6.55 12.31 11.50
N GLN A 285 -7.47 13.18 11.92
CA GLN A 285 -8.77 12.75 12.42
C GLN A 285 -9.61 12.11 11.31
N TYR A 286 -9.27 12.35 10.04
CA TYR A 286 -9.97 11.88 8.85
C TYR A 286 -9.15 10.82 8.10
N GLY A 287 -9.82 9.89 7.45
CA GLY A 287 -9.19 8.91 6.55
C GLY A 287 -10.18 8.30 5.54
N LEU A 288 -9.71 7.28 4.84
CA LEU A 288 -10.50 6.30 4.09
C LEU A 288 -9.93 4.91 4.39
N ASN A 289 -10.80 3.93 4.63
CA ASN A 289 -10.41 2.55 4.94
C ASN A 289 -10.22 1.66 3.69
N HIS A 290 -10.20 2.27 2.51
CA HIS A 290 -9.91 1.65 1.21
C HIS A 290 -8.93 2.53 0.44
N TYR A 291 -8.24 1.96 -0.56
CA TYR A 291 -7.30 2.72 -1.36
C TYR A 291 -8.06 3.73 -2.24
N LYS A 292 -7.65 5.01 -2.20
CA LYS A 292 -8.22 6.06 -3.05
C LYS A 292 -7.47 6.10 -4.36
N PHE A 293 -8.17 5.96 -5.50
CA PHE A 293 -7.58 6.19 -6.81
C PHE A 293 -7.60 7.67 -7.19
N PHE A 294 -6.48 8.16 -7.70
CA PHE A 294 -6.38 9.47 -8.32
C PHE A 294 -6.15 9.32 -9.82
N CYS A 295 -6.83 10.15 -10.60
CA CYS A 295 -6.86 10.12 -12.06
C CYS A 295 -6.72 11.55 -12.61
N ALA A 296 -5.59 12.19 -12.30
CA ALA A 296 -5.33 13.60 -12.57
C ALA A 296 -4.72 13.83 -13.97
N PHE A 297 -5.42 13.39 -15.04
CA PHE A 297 -4.97 13.48 -16.44
C PHE A 297 -6.13 13.62 -17.44
N ASP A 298 -5.83 14.03 -18.68
CA ASP A 298 -6.83 14.52 -19.66
C ASP A 298 -7.76 13.42 -20.24
N GLU A 299 -7.30 12.17 -20.34
CA GLU A 299 -8.10 11.01 -20.79
C GLU A 299 -8.63 10.17 -19.62
N SER A 300 -9.06 10.83 -18.54
CA SER A 300 -9.17 10.18 -17.24
C SER A 300 -10.34 9.22 -17.07
N SER A 301 -11.56 9.47 -17.57
CA SER A 301 -12.72 8.69 -17.10
C SER A 301 -12.59 7.18 -17.35
N ASP A 302 -12.45 6.77 -18.60
CA ASP A 302 -12.52 5.35 -18.97
C ASP A 302 -11.23 4.64 -18.58
N ALA A 303 -10.08 5.26 -18.85
CA ALA A 303 -8.77 4.71 -18.49
C ALA A 303 -8.63 4.55 -16.96
N CYS A 304 -9.15 5.50 -16.17
CA CYS A 304 -9.22 5.40 -14.72
C CYS A 304 -10.09 4.23 -14.29
N SER A 305 -11.32 4.15 -14.80
CA SER A 305 -12.27 3.06 -14.48
C SER A 305 -11.66 1.70 -14.79
N LYS A 306 -11.12 1.52 -16.00
CA LYS A 306 -10.52 0.26 -16.44
C LYS A 306 -9.31 -0.11 -15.57
N GLY A 307 -8.42 0.84 -15.26
CA GLY A 307 -7.27 0.57 -14.39
C GLY A 307 -7.68 0.24 -12.95
N MET A 308 -8.75 0.85 -12.43
CA MET A 308 -9.34 0.47 -11.15
C MET A 308 -9.85 -0.97 -11.17
N ALA A 309 -10.66 -1.36 -12.16
CA ALA A 309 -11.14 -2.73 -12.29
C ALA A 309 -10.00 -3.75 -12.38
N GLN A 310 -8.97 -3.46 -13.19
CA GLN A 310 -7.77 -4.31 -13.30
C GLN A 310 -7.04 -4.47 -11.94
N SER A 311 -6.95 -3.39 -11.16
CA SER A 311 -6.40 -3.43 -9.79
C SER A 311 -7.23 -4.29 -8.84
N LEU A 312 -8.56 -4.31 -8.99
CA LEU A 312 -9.46 -5.13 -8.17
C LEU A 312 -9.26 -6.62 -8.48
N TYR A 313 -9.17 -7.00 -9.76
CA TYR A 313 -8.97 -8.40 -10.16
C TYR A 313 -7.71 -9.03 -9.55
N ALA A 314 -6.69 -8.19 -9.38
CA ALA A 314 -5.42 -8.58 -8.79
C ALA A 314 -5.40 -8.52 -7.26
N PHE A 315 -6.36 -7.86 -6.62
CA PHE A 315 -6.44 -7.78 -5.16
C PHE A 315 -6.94 -9.12 -4.62
N LEU A 316 -6.33 -9.61 -3.53
CA LEU A 316 -6.79 -10.85 -2.90
C LEU A 316 -8.08 -10.57 -2.13
N THR A 317 -9.21 -11.03 -2.65
CA THR A 317 -10.54 -11.02 -2.02
C THR A 317 -10.94 -12.41 -1.55
N ASP A 318 -11.99 -12.51 -0.73
CA ASP A 318 -12.60 -13.79 -0.34
C ASP A 318 -13.57 -14.38 -1.41
N VAL A 319 -13.61 -13.76 -2.59
CA VAL A 319 -14.25 -14.25 -3.81
C VAL A 319 -13.30 -13.94 -4.97
N PRO A 320 -12.84 -14.91 -5.78
CA PRO A 320 -11.91 -14.61 -6.86
C PRO A 320 -12.65 -13.87 -7.97
N VAL A 321 -12.07 -12.76 -8.45
CA VAL A 321 -12.68 -11.93 -9.51
C VAL A 321 -11.72 -11.60 -10.64
N ASP A 322 -12.20 -11.68 -11.87
CA ASP A 322 -11.48 -11.42 -13.11
C ASP A 322 -12.40 -10.69 -14.12
N GLN A 323 -11.93 -10.56 -15.36
CA GLN A 323 -12.71 -9.91 -16.43
C GLN A 323 -13.99 -10.66 -16.82
N ASN A 324 -14.13 -11.95 -16.49
CA ASN A 324 -15.28 -12.77 -16.85
C ASN A 324 -16.29 -12.89 -15.70
N SER A 325 -15.97 -12.33 -14.54
CA SER A 325 -16.81 -12.37 -13.35
C SER A 325 -18.12 -11.61 -13.58
N THR A 326 -19.18 -12.00 -12.88
CA THR A 326 -20.46 -11.31 -12.92
C THR A 326 -20.44 -10.04 -12.06
N ASP A 327 -21.36 -9.11 -12.33
CA ASP A 327 -21.51 -7.89 -11.52
C ASP A 327 -21.67 -8.19 -10.02
N ASP A 328 -22.38 -9.26 -9.66
CA ASP A 328 -22.59 -9.62 -8.26
C ASP A 328 -21.29 -10.13 -7.61
N GLN A 329 -20.46 -10.89 -8.34
CA GLN A 329 -19.13 -11.26 -7.84
C GLN A 329 -18.24 -10.02 -7.66
N ILE A 330 -18.29 -9.05 -8.59
CA ILE A 330 -17.56 -7.79 -8.45
C ILE A 330 -18.06 -6.98 -7.25
N LYS A 331 -19.37 -6.90 -7.02
CA LYS A 331 -19.94 -6.22 -5.85
C LYS A 331 -19.50 -6.86 -4.53
N GLU A 332 -19.47 -8.19 -4.45
CA GLU A 332 -18.97 -8.90 -3.26
C GLU A 332 -17.47 -8.66 -3.03
N ALA A 333 -16.65 -8.72 -4.09
CA ALA A 333 -15.24 -8.37 -4.01
C ALA A 333 -15.03 -6.90 -3.57
N LEU A 334 -15.85 -5.97 -4.06
CA LEU A 334 -15.84 -4.57 -3.64
C LEU A 334 -16.27 -4.39 -2.19
N ALA A 335 -17.24 -5.15 -1.70
CA ALA A 335 -17.61 -5.15 -0.29
C ALA A 335 -16.42 -5.60 0.58
N ASP A 336 -15.72 -6.67 0.21
CA ASP A 336 -14.50 -7.10 0.90
C ASP A 336 -13.36 -6.06 0.79
N PHE A 337 -13.26 -5.38 -0.36
CA PHE A 337 -12.29 -4.30 -0.57
C PHE A 337 -12.59 -3.03 0.24
N MET A 338 -13.86 -2.68 0.48
CA MET A 338 -14.25 -1.42 1.13
C MET A 338 -14.69 -1.56 2.60
N CYS A 339 -15.22 -2.72 2.98
CA CYS A 339 -15.63 -3.02 4.34
C CYS A 339 -14.57 -3.84 5.07
N THR A 340 -14.54 -3.73 6.39
CA THR A 340 -13.59 -4.48 7.23
C THR A 340 -14.31 -5.59 7.97
N ARG A 341 -13.57 -6.65 8.29
CA ARG A 341 -14.02 -7.67 9.24
C ARG A 341 -13.43 -7.37 10.60
N SER A 342 -14.14 -7.84 11.63
CA SER A 342 -13.73 -7.66 13.00
C SER A 342 -14.13 -8.87 13.84
N THR A 343 -13.85 -8.82 15.14
CA THR A 343 -14.34 -9.79 16.12
C THR A 343 -15.87 -9.91 16.16
N ASP A 344 -16.58 -8.84 15.78
CA ASP A 344 -18.03 -8.86 15.59
C ASP A 344 -18.34 -9.25 14.13
N PRO A 345 -18.92 -10.44 13.88
CA PRO A 345 -19.24 -10.89 12.53
C PRO A 345 -20.36 -10.07 11.88
N SER A 346 -21.25 -9.45 12.67
CA SER A 346 -22.35 -8.64 12.14
C SER A 346 -21.86 -7.34 11.50
N TRP A 347 -20.68 -6.85 11.91
CA TRP A 347 -20.10 -5.61 11.41
C TRP A 347 -19.93 -5.61 9.88
N PHE A 348 -19.33 -6.68 9.34
CA PHE A 348 -19.10 -6.78 7.90
C PHE A 348 -20.41 -6.85 7.12
N GLU A 349 -21.35 -7.68 7.57
CA GLU A 349 -22.65 -7.84 6.91
C GLU A 349 -23.45 -6.54 6.90
N ASN A 350 -23.44 -5.79 8.02
CA ASN A 350 -24.05 -4.47 8.11
C ASN A 350 -23.35 -3.46 7.19
N CYS A 351 -22.02 -3.47 7.12
CA CYS A 351 -21.28 -2.60 6.22
C CYS A 351 -21.61 -2.91 4.74
N ARG A 352 -21.60 -4.19 4.35
CA ARG A 352 -21.94 -4.65 2.99
C ARG A 352 -23.34 -4.21 2.60
N ALA A 353 -24.34 -4.50 3.43
CA ALA A 353 -25.73 -4.17 3.14
C ALA A 353 -25.94 -2.66 2.99
N ASN A 354 -25.35 -1.86 3.89
CA ASN A 354 -25.45 -0.40 3.82
C ASN A 354 -24.68 0.19 2.64
N LEU A 355 -23.53 -0.39 2.27
CA LEU A 355 -22.78 0.00 1.08
C LEU A 355 -23.62 -0.22 -0.18
N PHE A 356 -24.20 -1.41 -0.35
CA PHE A 356 -25.03 -1.72 -1.52
C PHE A 356 -26.26 -0.83 -1.60
N ASN A 357 -26.97 -0.63 -0.48
CA ASN A 357 -28.11 0.29 -0.42
C ASN A 357 -27.70 1.73 -0.76
N ALA A 358 -26.55 2.18 -0.26
CA ALA A 358 -26.04 3.52 -0.56
C ALA A 358 -25.65 3.69 -2.03
N VAL A 359 -25.10 2.65 -2.66
CA VAL A 359 -24.78 2.66 -4.09
C VAL A 359 -26.06 2.72 -4.94
N GLU A 360 -27.05 1.90 -4.61
CA GLU A 360 -28.34 1.84 -5.32
C GLU A 360 -29.11 3.17 -5.22
N GLN A 361 -29.11 3.79 -4.04
CA GLN A 361 -29.85 5.03 -3.76
C GLN A 361 -29.01 6.31 -3.94
N ASP A 362 -27.73 6.18 -4.34
CA ASP A 362 -26.78 7.30 -4.45
C ASP A 362 -26.63 8.13 -3.15
N LEU A 363 -26.59 7.45 -2.00
CA LEU A 363 -26.48 8.07 -0.68
C LEU A 363 -25.03 8.15 -0.20
N PRO A 364 -24.62 9.20 0.53
CA PRO A 364 -23.33 9.23 1.19
C PRO A 364 -23.14 8.07 2.16
N PHE A 365 -22.00 7.40 2.09
CA PHE A 365 -21.68 6.25 2.95
C PHE A 365 -20.20 6.21 3.31
N SER A 366 -19.95 5.92 4.58
CA SER A 366 -18.61 5.63 5.08
C SER A 366 -18.60 4.25 5.76
N PRO A 367 -17.71 3.35 5.33
CA PRO A 367 -17.46 2.10 6.02
C PRO A 367 -16.51 2.24 7.22
N MET A 368 -16.09 3.46 7.59
CA MET A 368 -15.12 3.67 8.66
C MET A 368 -15.69 3.40 10.07
N ARG A 369 -15.04 2.54 10.86
CA ARG A 369 -15.42 2.22 12.25
C ARG A 369 -14.93 3.25 13.28
N SER A 370 -15.11 4.54 13.02
CA SER A 370 -14.74 5.58 13.99
C SER A 370 -15.97 6.11 14.73
N ALA A 371 -15.84 6.41 16.03
CA ALA A 371 -16.94 6.94 16.85
C ALA A 371 -17.58 8.24 16.32
N ASN A 372 -16.92 8.88 15.35
CA ASN A 372 -17.33 10.13 14.76
C ASN A 372 -17.30 10.09 13.22
N ASP A 373 -17.40 8.95 12.52
CA ASP A 373 -17.49 8.90 11.04
C ASP A 373 -16.54 9.82 10.22
N TYR A 374 -15.33 10.13 10.74
CA TYR A 374 -14.45 11.13 10.13
C TYR A 374 -13.84 10.62 8.82
N THR A 375 -14.54 10.90 7.73
CA THR A 375 -14.23 10.38 6.40
C THR A 375 -13.81 11.51 5.48
N LEU A 376 -12.81 11.28 4.63
CA LEU A 376 -12.39 12.25 3.62
C LEU A 376 -13.41 12.30 2.46
N GLU A 377 -13.67 13.49 1.93
CA GLU A 377 -14.37 13.65 0.65
C GLU A 377 -13.33 13.84 -0.43
N CYS A 378 -13.29 12.92 -1.38
CA CYS A 378 -12.33 12.96 -2.46
C CYS A 378 -12.97 12.63 -3.79
N SER A 379 -12.65 13.44 -4.78
CA SER A 379 -12.86 13.15 -6.19
C SER A 379 -11.66 12.38 -6.75
N PHE A 380 -11.72 11.99 -8.02
CA PHE A 380 -10.56 11.41 -8.71
C PHE A 380 -9.43 12.42 -8.95
N SER A 381 -9.67 13.73 -8.88
CA SER A 381 -8.62 14.74 -9.03
C SER A 381 -7.94 15.14 -7.71
N GLY A 382 -8.54 14.81 -6.56
CA GLY A 382 -8.05 15.25 -5.26
C GLY A 382 -9.11 15.21 -4.15
N CYS A 383 -8.70 15.52 -2.93
CA CYS A 383 -9.56 15.61 -1.76
C CYS A 383 -9.99 17.05 -1.46
N GLU A 384 -11.20 17.24 -0.92
CA GLU A 384 -11.68 18.53 -0.42
C GLU A 384 -10.81 19.00 0.75
N GLN A 385 -10.41 18.07 1.62
CA GLN A 385 -9.51 18.37 2.74
C GLN A 385 -8.07 18.49 2.23
N LYS A 386 -7.34 19.47 2.78
CA LYS A 386 -5.93 19.70 2.46
C LYS A 386 -5.04 18.99 3.45
N PHE A 387 -4.00 18.35 2.94
CA PHE A 387 -2.93 17.79 3.76
C PHE A 387 -1.94 18.89 4.16
N ARG A 388 -1.56 18.97 5.44
CA ARG A 388 -0.59 19.97 5.91
C ARG A 388 0.26 19.42 7.03
N CYS A 389 1.54 19.77 7.01
CA CYS A 389 2.50 19.53 8.09
C CYS A 389 3.16 20.85 8.50
N GLN A 390 3.77 20.87 9.68
CA GLN A 390 4.77 21.88 10.00
C GLN A 390 6.11 21.45 9.40
N TYR A 391 6.94 22.42 9.05
CA TYR A 391 8.26 22.21 8.47
C TYR A 391 9.30 22.94 9.32
N ASP A 392 10.49 22.36 9.44
CA ASP A 392 11.62 22.99 10.12
C ASP A 392 12.32 24.04 9.24
N ALA A 393 13.37 24.65 9.76
CA ALA A 393 14.13 25.68 9.04
C ALA A 393 14.84 25.16 7.77
N ALA A 394 15.06 23.85 7.66
CA ALA A 394 15.62 23.20 6.48
C ALA A 394 14.55 22.79 5.45
N GLY A 395 13.27 23.04 5.77
CA GLY A 395 12.14 22.66 4.91
C GLY A 395 11.77 21.18 5.03
N ALA A 396 12.25 20.46 6.05
CA ALA A 396 11.87 19.07 6.29
C ALA A 396 10.58 18.99 7.12
N PRO A 397 9.66 18.05 6.84
CA PRO A 397 8.42 17.91 7.59
C PRO A 397 8.70 17.44 9.02
N ILE A 398 8.13 18.15 10.00
CA ILE A 398 8.28 17.81 11.41
C ILE A 398 7.35 16.64 11.75
N LYS A 399 7.93 15.55 12.28
CA LYS A 399 7.17 14.39 12.78
C LYS A 399 6.05 14.83 13.73
N LYS A 400 4.94 14.10 13.74
CA LYS A 400 3.79 14.34 14.62
C LYS A 400 3.04 15.68 14.41
N THR A 401 3.27 16.40 13.32
CA THR A 401 2.62 17.70 13.05
C THR A 401 1.64 17.69 11.87
N CYS A 402 1.56 16.57 11.16
CA CYS A 402 0.76 16.47 9.95
C CYS A 402 -0.73 16.24 10.25
N VAL A 403 -1.60 16.86 9.45
CA VAL A 403 -3.06 16.92 9.64
C VAL A 403 -3.82 17.05 8.33
N TRP A 404 -5.10 16.68 8.36
CA TRP A 404 -6.09 17.09 7.35
C TRP A 404 -6.84 18.34 7.83
N VAL A 405 -6.86 19.40 7.01
CA VAL A 405 -7.54 20.66 7.31
C VAL A 405 -8.61 20.98 6.26
N SER A 406 -9.57 21.83 6.60
CA SER A 406 -10.56 22.31 5.63
C SER A 406 -9.90 23.08 4.47
N ALA A 407 -10.50 23.03 3.28
CA ALA A 407 -10.01 23.77 2.11
C ALA A 407 -9.84 25.28 2.35
N ALA A 408 -10.75 25.85 3.16
CA ALA A 408 -10.79 27.26 3.53
C ALA A 408 -9.75 27.65 4.59
N CYS A 409 -9.03 26.69 5.17
CA CYS A 409 -8.00 26.98 6.16
C CYS A 409 -6.80 27.68 5.50
N GLY A 410 -6.49 28.88 5.96
CA GLY A 410 -5.30 29.62 5.58
C GLY A 410 -4.02 28.95 6.10
N SER A 411 -2.91 29.17 5.40
CA SER A 411 -1.60 28.62 5.77
C SER A 411 -1.11 29.05 7.16
N SER A 412 -1.51 30.25 7.62
CA SER A 412 -1.15 30.82 8.93
C SER A 412 -2.05 30.36 10.08
N GLN A 413 -3.19 29.73 9.81
CA GLN A 413 -4.13 29.30 10.85
C GLN A 413 -3.70 27.98 11.49
N ALA A 414 -3.79 27.90 12.82
CA ALA A 414 -3.47 26.67 13.54
C ALA A 414 -4.38 25.50 13.11
N ALA A 415 -3.78 24.32 12.93
CA ALA A 415 -4.46 23.12 12.41
C ALA A 415 -5.71 22.71 13.21
N ASN A 416 -5.63 22.80 14.52
CA ASN A 416 -6.72 22.50 15.44
C ASN A 416 -7.95 23.42 15.26
N ALA A 417 -7.76 24.66 14.84
CA ALA A 417 -8.85 25.60 14.54
C ALA A 417 -9.51 25.34 13.17
N CYS A 418 -8.90 24.49 12.34
CA CYS A 418 -9.28 24.25 10.96
C CYS A 418 -9.80 22.84 10.69
N ARG A 419 -10.26 22.14 11.73
CA ARG A 419 -10.79 20.79 11.56
C ARG A 419 -11.97 20.84 10.57
N PRO A 420 -11.97 20.01 9.52
CA PRO A 420 -13.13 19.86 8.65
C PRO A 420 -14.39 19.59 9.47
N LYS A 421 -15.57 19.91 8.94
CA LYS A 421 -16.82 19.44 9.55
C LYS A 421 -16.99 17.97 9.23
N ASN A 422 -17.38 17.22 10.25
CA ASN A 422 -17.72 15.82 10.11
C ASN A 422 -19.02 15.67 9.31
N THR A 423 -18.94 15.02 8.15
CA THR A 423 -20.11 14.74 7.31
C THR A 423 -19.90 13.39 6.65
N LYS A 424 -20.97 12.58 6.54
CA LYS A 424 -20.93 11.37 5.69
C LYS A 424 -20.69 11.82 4.25
N LYS A 425 -19.74 11.16 3.59
CA LYS A 425 -19.14 11.58 2.32
C LYS A 425 -19.49 10.62 1.19
N SER A 426 -19.46 11.11 -0.05
CA SER A 426 -19.87 10.36 -1.25
C SER A 426 -18.74 9.54 -1.87
N THR A 427 -17.50 9.73 -1.39
CA THR A 427 -16.27 9.09 -1.92
C THR A 427 -16.43 7.59 -2.14
N THR A 428 -16.85 6.83 -1.11
CA THR A 428 -16.95 5.36 -1.18
C THR A 428 -17.91 4.90 -2.27
N VAL A 429 -19.08 5.55 -2.38
CA VAL A 429 -20.10 5.21 -3.39
C VAL A 429 -19.60 5.56 -4.79
N THR A 430 -18.93 6.70 -4.94
CA THR A 430 -18.34 7.12 -6.22
C THR A 430 -17.26 6.14 -6.69
N GLU A 431 -16.37 5.72 -5.79
CA GLU A 431 -15.35 4.70 -6.05
C GLU A 431 -16.00 3.37 -6.46
N PHE A 432 -17.00 2.91 -5.71
CA PHE A 432 -17.67 1.64 -5.98
C PHE A 432 -18.29 1.59 -7.37
N LYS A 433 -19.04 2.65 -7.74
CA LYS A 433 -19.63 2.79 -9.08
C LYS A 433 -18.57 2.82 -10.17
N ARG A 434 -17.44 3.49 -9.93
CA ARG A 434 -16.32 3.58 -10.87
C ARG A 434 -15.62 2.25 -11.11
N TYR A 435 -15.49 1.39 -10.09
CA TYR A 435 -14.99 0.02 -10.28
C TYR A 435 -15.94 -0.81 -11.15
N LEU A 436 -17.26 -0.72 -10.92
CA LEU A 436 -18.25 -1.42 -11.74
C LEU A 436 -18.27 -0.93 -13.19
N GLU A 437 -18.27 0.38 -13.41
CA GLU A 437 -18.11 0.99 -14.74
C GLU A 437 -16.85 0.47 -15.44
N GLY A 438 -15.73 0.41 -14.71
CA GLY A 438 -14.48 -0.14 -15.22
C GLY A 438 -14.57 -1.61 -15.63
N HIS A 439 -15.31 -2.42 -14.87
CA HIS A 439 -15.54 -3.82 -15.18
C HIS A 439 -16.32 -3.99 -16.50
N HIS A 440 -17.42 -3.25 -16.68
CA HIS A 440 -18.19 -3.23 -17.92
C HIS A 440 -17.33 -2.77 -19.12
N LEU A 441 -16.57 -1.68 -18.94
CA LEU A 441 -15.68 -1.15 -19.96
C LEU A 441 -14.55 -2.12 -20.37
N VAL A 442 -14.05 -2.96 -19.45
CA VAL A 442 -13.06 -4.01 -19.76
C VAL A 442 -13.70 -5.16 -20.54
N ARG A 443 -14.97 -5.49 -20.26
CA ARG A 443 -15.75 -6.50 -20.99
C ARG A 443 -16.25 -6.04 -22.35
N GLY A 444 -16.21 -4.74 -22.62
CA GLY A 444 -16.74 -4.13 -23.84
C GLY A 444 -18.26 -3.96 -23.82
N GLU A 445 -18.83 -3.75 -22.62
CA GLU A 445 -20.27 -3.55 -22.37
C GLU A 445 -20.65 -2.08 -22.23
#